data_AF-A0A8F6TXU6-F1
#
_entry.id   AF-A0A8F6TXU6-F1
#
_cell.length_a   1.000
_cell.length_b   1.000
_cell.length_c   1.000
_cell.angle_alpha   90.00
_cell.angle_beta   90.00
_cell.angle_gamma   90.00
#
_symmetry.space_group_name_H-M   'P 1'
#
loop_
_entity.id
_entity.type
_entity.pdbx_description
1 polymer ?
#
loop_
_entity_poly.entity_id
_entity_poly.type
_entity_poly.pdbx_seq_one_letter_code
_entity_poly.pdbx_strand_id
1 'polypeptide(L)'
;MAIALVAAVSVVVMFFYNLESGRYGDELETIWGLARFFTILTNCLIAVTFTMAAVRRNGISSAWVAALTLAILLVGAVYHTLLAGITVFEGVGIWANQGLHTVVPLACLLWWIVFAPKRQLSFRDLPTFIVWPCVYIAYALARGDADGIYPYPFMDLAEKTPTEVAINLAGLMVVLVIGGIIFVLFARFADR
;
A
#
# COMPACT_ATOMS: atom_id res chain seq x y z
N MET A 1 12.73 -12.86 -1.06
CA MET A 1 12.03 -13.71 -0.09
C MET A 1 11.73 -12.99 1.23
N ALA A 2 12.72 -12.38 1.90
CA ALA A 2 12.50 -11.71 3.20
C ALA A 2 11.34 -10.69 3.21
N ILE A 3 11.29 -9.75 2.24
CA ILE A 3 10.21 -8.75 2.14
C ILE A 3 8.82 -9.41 2.03
N ALA A 4 8.71 -10.46 1.22
CA ALA A 4 7.45 -11.18 1.05
C ALA A 4 6.99 -11.83 2.36
N LEU A 5 7.92 -12.45 3.09
CA LEU A 5 7.64 -13.07 4.38
C LEU A 5 7.22 -12.03 5.41
N VAL A 6 7.91 -10.90 5.52
CA VAL A 6 7.55 -9.85 6.48
C VAL A 6 6.16 -9.28 6.16
N ALA A 7 5.86 -9.01 4.88
CA ALA A 7 4.54 -8.53 4.47
C ALA A 7 3.44 -9.57 4.79
N ALA A 8 3.64 -10.84 4.42
CA ALA A 8 2.69 -11.90 4.67
C ALA A 8 2.46 -12.13 6.17
N VAL A 9 3.53 -12.23 6.96
CA VAL A 9 3.44 -12.38 8.42
C VAL A 9 2.73 -11.19 9.04
N SER A 10 3.04 -9.96 8.64
CA SER A 10 2.38 -8.77 9.19
C SER A 10 0.87 -8.76 8.91
N VAL A 11 0.45 -9.16 7.71
CA VAL A 11 -0.97 -9.31 7.36
C VAL A 11 -1.63 -10.43 8.18
N VAL A 12 -0.99 -11.59 8.29
CA VAL A 12 -1.52 -12.74 9.04
C VAL A 12 -1.64 -12.44 10.53
N VAL A 13 -0.63 -11.82 11.13
CA VAL A 13 -0.67 -11.40 12.54
C VAL A 13 -1.76 -10.33 12.75
N MET A 14 -1.92 -9.39 11.81
CA MET A 14 -3.01 -8.41 11.88
C MET A 14 -4.39 -9.10 11.79
N PHE A 15 -4.54 -10.13 10.95
CA PHE A 15 -5.76 -10.93 10.88
C PHE A 15 -6.09 -11.58 12.23
N PHE A 16 -5.16 -12.34 12.80
CA PHE A 16 -5.39 -13.01 14.09
C PHE A 16 -5.63 -12.01 15.23
N TYR A 17 -4.92 -10.88 15.24
CA TYR A 17 -5.16 -9.83 16.22
C TYR A 17 -6.60 -9.28 16.15
N ASN A 18 -7.12 -9.03 14.95
CA ASN A 18 -8.48 -8.51 14.79
C ASN A 18 -9.56 -9.56 15.10
N LEU A 19 -9.27 -10.83 14.80
CA LEU A 19 -10.15 -11.96 15.11
C LEU A 19 -10.23 -12.18 16.64
N GLU A 20 -9.08 -12.24 17.32
CA GLU A 20 -9.01 -12.44 18.78
C GLU A 20 -9.57 -11.26 19.57
N SER A 21 -9.43 -10.03 19.07
CA SER A 21 -10.05 -8.85 19.68
C SER A 21 -11.55 -8.75 19.43
N GLY A 22 -12.13 -9.60 18.57
CA GLY A 22 -13.53 -9.55 18.20
C GLY A 22 -13.92 -8.27 17.47
N ARG A 23 -12.96 -7.59 16.83
CA ARG A 23 -13.19 -6.26 16.22
C ARG A 23 -14.24 -6.29 15.11
N TYR A 24 -14.23 -7.35 14.31
CA TYR A 24 -15.14 -7.50 13.17
C TYR A 24 -16.17 -8.61 13.36
N GLY A 25 -15.87 -9.60 14.22
CA GLY A 25 -16.70 -10.79 14.41
C GLY A 25 -15.94 -12.05 14.00
N ASP A 26 -16.52 -12.85 13.10
CA ASP A 26 -15.94 -14.12 12.66
C ASP A 26 -14.77 -13.96 11.66
N GLU A 27 -14.23 -15.08 11.16
CA GLU A 27 -13.11 -15.10 10.23
C GLU A 27 -13.43 -14.40 8.90
N LEU A 28 -14.63 -14.60 8.37
CA LEU A 28 -15.04 -14.02 7.09
C LEU A 28 -15.27 -12.52 7.22
N GLU A 29 -15.91 -12.10 8.30
CA GLU A 29 -16.11 -10.69 8.65
C GLU A 29 -14.77 -9.98 8.85
N THR A 30 -13.79 -10.65 9.47
CA THR A 30 -12.44 -10.11 9.66
C THR A 30 -11.70 -9.96 8.32
N ILE A 31 -11.75 -10.97 7.44
CA ILE A 31 -11.18 -10.86 6.09
C ILE A 31 -11.84 -9.72 5.31
N TRP A 32 -13.17 -9.64 5.37
CA TRP A 32 -13.93 -8.59 4.70
C TRP A 32 -13.58 -7.20 5.25
N GLY A 33 -13.46 -7.06 6.56
CA GLY A 33 -13.05 -5.84 7.25
C GLY A 33 -11.65 -5.38 6.84
N LEU A 34 -10.67 -6.28 6.86
CA LEU A 34 -9.30 -5.98 6.46
C LEU A 34 -9.17 -5.65 4.97
N ALA A 35 -9.99 -6.27 4.11
CA ALA A 35 -10.01 -5.98 2.68
C ALA A 35 -10.44 -4.55 2.34
N ARG A 36 -10.97 -3.76 3.31
CA ARG A 36 -11.26 -2.33 3.09
C ARG A 36 -10.01 -1.50 2.91
N PHE A 37 -8.88 -1.91 3.49
CA PHE A 37 -7.72 -1.03 3.65
C PHE A 37 -6.71 -1.20 2.51
N PHE A 38 -6.31 -0.07 1.92
CA PHE A 38 -5.21 0.00 0.94
C PHE A 38 -3.94 -0.64 1.47
N THR A 39 -3.66 -0.45 2.76
CA THR A 39 -2.51 -1.03 3.46
C THR A 39 -2.49 -2.55 3.34
N ILE A 40 -3.61 -3.21 3.63
CA ILE A 40 -3.69 -4.68 3.62
C ILE A 40 -3.56 -5.19 2.18
N LEU A 41 -4.35 -4.63 1.26
CA LEU A 41 -4.33 -5.06 -0.14
C LEU A 41 -2.96 -4.82 -0.80
N THR A 42 -2.30 -3.70 -0.49
CA THR A 42 -0.95 -3.41 -1.02
C THR A 42 0.11 -4.33 -0.41
N ASN A 43 0.04 -4.64 0.89
CA ASN A 43 0.95 -5.62 1.51
C ASN A 43 0.75 -7.03 0.93
N CYS A 44 -0.48 -7.43 0.61
CA CYS A 44 -0.75 -8.67 -0.12
C CYS A 44 -0.11 -8.67 -1.51
N LEU A 45 -0.24 -7.57 -2.27
CA LEU A 45 0.43 -7.42 -3.57
C LEU A 45 1.95 -7.46 -3.45
N ILE A 46 2.53 -6.85 -2.40
CA ILE A 46 3.97 -6.92 -2.11
C ILE A 46 4.38 -8.37 -1.83
N ALA A 47 3.65 -9.08 -0.97
CA ALA A 47 3.93 -10.48 -0.66
C ALA A 47 3.92 -11.36 -1.92
N VAL A 48 2.88 -11.23 -2.75
CA VAL A 48 2.77 -11.97 -4.02
C VAL A 48 3.89 -11.58 -4.99
N THR A 49 4.12 -10.28 -5.21
CA THR A 49 5.13 -9.78 -6.15
C THR A 49 6.54 -10.24 -5.75
N PHE A 50 6.93 -10.07 -4.49
CA PHE A 50 8.27 -10.47 -4.04
C PHE A 50 8.45 -11.99 -3.92
N THR A 51 7.37 -12.75 -3.77
CA THR A 51 7.40 -14.21 -3.90
C THR A 51 7.62 -14.62 -5.34
N MET A 52 6.85 -14.05 -6.28
CA MET A 52 7.01 -14.29 -7.72
C MET A 52 8.41 -13.93 -8.20
N ALA A 53 8.99 -12.83 -7.71
CA ALA A 53 10.35 -12.40 -8.06
C ALA A 53 11.41 -13.40 -7.59
N ALA A 54 11.15 -14.11 -6.49
CA ALA A 54 12.06 -15.11 -5.94
C ALA A 54 11.99 -16.46 -6.66
N VAL A 55 10.84 -16.81 -7.26
CA VAL A 55 10.62 -18.12 -7.88
C VAL A 55 10.68 -18.11 -9.40
N ARG A 56 10.39 -16.99 -10.07
CA ARG A 56 10.36 -16.90 -11.54
C ARG A 56 11.73 -16.54 -12.10
N ARG A 57 12.16 -17.25 -13.16
CA ARG A 57 13.40 -16.94 -13.89
C ARG A 57 13.32 -15.71 -14.79
N ASN A 58 12.12 -15.36 -15.27
CA ASN A 58 11.93 -14.26 -16.23
C ASN A 58 11.84 -12.86 -15.56
N GLY A 59 12.05 -12.78 -14.24
CA GLY A 59 11.96 -11.53 -13.48
C GLY A 59 10.54 -10.95 -13.41
N ILE A 60 10.44 -9.75 -12.84
CA ILE A 60 9.20 -8.94 -12.79
C ILE A 60 9.48 -7.61 -13.47
N SER A 61 8.47 -7.03 -14.12
CA SER A 61 8.53 -5.70 -14.72
C SER A 61 9.10 -4.66 -13.73
N SER A 62 10.14 -3.94 -14.15
CA SER A 62 10.77 -2.86 -13.38
C SER A 62 9.76 -1.74 -13.05
N ALA A 63 8.88 -1.41 -14.01
CA ALA A 63 7.80 -0.44 -13.84
C ALA A 63 6.82 -0.88 -12.75
N TRP A 64 6.40 -2.16 -12.77
CA TRP A 64 5.50 -2.69 -11.74
C TRP A 64 6.12 -2.63 -10.35
N VAL A 65 7.38 -3.06 -10.21
CA VAL A 65 8.06 -3.07 -8.91
C VAL A 65 8.29 -1.65 -8.40
N ALA A 66 8.64 -0.69 -9.28
CA ALA A 66 8.78 0.71 -8.92
C ALA A 66 7.44 1.33 -8.47
N ALA A 67 6.36 1.09 -9.22
CA ALA A 67 5.02 1.53 -8.89
C ALA A 67 4.55 0.99 -7.54
N LEU A 68 4.74 -0.31 -7.31
CA LEU A 68 4.34 -0.95 -6.05
C LEU A 68 5.19 -0.48 -4.87
N THR A 69 6.48 -0.22 -5.10
CA THR A 69 7.37 0.41 -4.09
C THR A 69 6.88 1.80 -3.71
N LEU A 70 6.47 2.63 -4.68
CA LEU A 70 5.93 3.94 -4.37
C LEU A 70 4.58 3.86 -3.66
N ALA A 71 3.71 2.93 -4.06
CA ALA A 71 2.42 2.71 -3.40
C ALA A 71 2.58 2.30 -1.93
N ILE A 72 3.52 1.39 -1.61
CA ILE A 72 3.78 0.99 -0.22
C ILE A 72 4.48 2.09 0.59
N LEU A 73 5.24 2.98 -0.06
CA LEU A 73 5.75 4.20 0.58
C LEU A 73 4.64 5.20 0.89
N LEU A 74 3.65 5.34 0.00
CA LEU A 74 2.46 6.15 0.28
C LEU A 74 1.72 5.61 1.51
N VAL A 75 1.57 4.29 1.64
CA VAL A 75 0.98 3.65 2.83
C VAL A 75 1.71 4.07 4.10
N GLY A 76 3.04 4.00 4.12
CA GLY A 76 3.84 4.41 5.28
C GLY A 76 3.71 5.91 5.57
N ALA A 77 3.85 6.75 4.54
CA ALA A 77 3.78 8.20 4.67
C ALA A 77 2.41 8.65 5.20
N VAL A 78 1.31 8.21 4.58
CA VAL A 78 -0.06 8.53 5.00
C VAL A 78 -0.32 8.04 6.42
N TYR A 79 0.14 6.84 6.77
CA TYR A 79 -0.02 6.34 8.14
C TYR A 79 0.68 7.24 9.16
N HIS A 80 1.98 7.47 9.01
CA HIS A 80 2.78 8.21 9.99
C HIS A 80 2.40 9.69 10.10
N THR A 81 1.84 10.26 9.04
CA THR A 81 1.46 11.69 9.02
C THR A 81 0.00 11.93 9.36
N LEU A 82 -0.92 11.05 8.95
CA LEU A 82 -2.36 11.29 9.04
C LEU A 82 -3.10 10.29 9.95
N LEU A 83 -2.64 9.03 10.08
CA LEU A 83 -3.45 7.96 10.66
C LEU A 83 -2.91 7.36 11.97
N ALA A 84 -1.63 7.55 12.29
CA ALA A 84 -0.99 6.90 13.44
C ALA A 84 -1.64 7.22 14.79
N GLY A 85 -2.30 8.38 14.90
CA GLY A 85 -3.02 8.80 16.10
C GLY A 85 -4.48 8.32 16.20
N ILE A 86 -5.03 7.65 15.18
CA ILE A 86 -6.46 7.32 15.11
C ILE A 86 -6.79 5.98 15.78
N THR A 87 -5.94 4.97 15.57
CA THR A 87 -6.15 3.63 16.14
C THR A 87 -4.95 3.22 16.96
N VAL A 88 -5.20 2.86 18.21
CA VAL A 88 -4.19 2.29 19.10
C VAL A 88 -4.23 0.77 18.97
N PHE A 89 -3.07 0.17 18.70
CA PHE A 89 -2.89 -1.27 18.71
C PHE A 89 -2.13 -1.68 19.97
N GLU A 90 -2.46 -2.84 20.52
CA GLU A 90 -1.82 -3.38 21.71
C GLU A 90 -1.19 -4.75 21.44
N GLY A 91 -0.32 -5.20 22.35
CA GLY A 91 0.30 -6.53 22.29
C GLY A 91 0.96 -6.82 20.93
N VAL A 92 0.60 -7.96 20.33
CA VAL A 92 1.14 -8.38 19.03
C VAL A 92 0.71 -7.47 17.87
N GLY A 93 -0.42 -6.77 18.01
CA GLY A 93 -0.94 -5.83 17.01
C GLY A 93 -0.01 -4.65 16.76
N ILE A 94 0.78 -4.22 17.76
CA ILE A 94 1.81 -3.18 17.61
C ILE A 94 2.82 -3.59 16.54
N TRP A 95 3.30 -4.84 16.61
CA TRP A 95 4.31 -5.35 15.69
C TRP A 95 3.76 -5.56 14.29
N ALA A 96 2.52 -6.05 14.17
CA ALA A 96 1.85 -6.14 12.88
C ALA A 96 1.69 -4.76 12.23
N ASN A 97 1.24 -3.77 13.00
CA ASN A 97 1.11 -2.39 12.55
C ASN A 97 2.46 -1.79 12.10
N GLN A 98 3.54 -1.97 12.87
CA GLN A 98 4.88 -1.53 12.47
C GLN A 98 5.39 -2.26 11.23
N GLY A 99 5.09 -3.55 11.10
CA GLY A 99 5.37 -4.34 9.91
C GLY A 99 4.75 -3.74 8.65
N LEU A 100 3.43 -3.52 8.70
CA LEU A 100 2.62 -3.02 7.58
C LEU A 100 2.95 -1.58 7.17
N HIS A 101 3.27 -0.71 8.13
CA HIS A 101 3.40 0.74 7.91
C HIS A 101 4.83 1.29 7.97
N THR A 102 5.80 0.50 8.43
CA THR A 102 7.18 0.96 8.59
C THR A 102 8.17 -0.02 7.95
N VAL A 103 8.19 -1.27 8.41
CA VAL A 103 9.23 -2.23 8.02
C VAL A 103 9.11 -2.60 6.54
N VAL A 104 7.92 -2.98 6.08
CA VAL A 104 7.71 -3.35 4.66
C VAL A 104 7.96 -2.16 3.73
N PRO A 105 7.41 -0.94 3.96
CA PRO A 105 7.72 0.23 3.14
C PRO A 105 9.22 0.51 3.01
N LEU A 106 9.96 0.56 4.13
CA LEU A 106 11.39 0.84 4.13
C LEU A 106 12.19 -0.29 3.46
N ALA A 107 11.84 -1.54 3.72
CA ALA A 107 12.50 -2.68 3.10
C ALA A 107 12.30 -2.70 1.57
N CYS A 108 11.09 -2.36 1.09
CA CYS A 108 10.82 -2.25 -0.35
C CYS A 108 11.63 -1.14 -1.00
N LEU A 109 11.71 0.04 -0.37
CA LEU A 109 12.51 1.16 -0.86
C LEU A 109 14.01 0.79 -0.91
N LEU A 110 14.56 0.26 0.18
CA LEU A 110 15.96 -0.15 0.23
C LEU A 110 16.26 -1.21 -0.83
N TRP A 111 15.39 -2.21 -0.96
CA TRP A 111 15.56 -3.23 -2.00
C TRP A 111 15.49 -2.64 -3.40
N TRP A 112 14.58 -1.70 -3.65
CA TRP A 112 14.46 -1.07 -4.96
C TRP A 112 15.70 -0.24 -5.31
N ILE A 113 16.23 0.52 -4.36
CA ILE A 113 17.47 1.28 -4.53
C ILE A 113 18.65 0.35 -4.86
N VAL A 114 18.82 -0.74 -4.11
CA VAL A 114 20.03 -1.58 -4.21
C VAL A 114 19.94 -2.62 -5.34
N PHE A 115 18.78 -3.26 -5.54
CA PHE A 115 18.67 -4.47 -6.36
C PHE A 115 17.77 -4.34 -7.59
N ALA A 116 16.83 -3.39 -7.63
CA ALA A 116 15.90 -3.33 -8.77
C ALA A 116 16.61 -2.99 -10.08
N PRO A 117 16.22 -3.60 -11.22
CA PRO A 117 16.73 -3.27 -12.54
C PRO A 117 16.16 -1.92 -13.01
N LYS A 118 16.88 -0.83 -12.71
CA LYS A 118 16.43 0.55 -12.88
C LYS A 118 16.54 1.06 -14.33
N ARG A 119 17.48 0.54 -15.15
CA ARG A 119 17.74 0.95 -16.55
C ARG A 119 16.53 0.92 -17.48
N GLN A 120 15.58 0.03 -17.19
CA GLN A 120 14.40 -0.17 -18.03
C GLN A 120 13.27 0.82 -17.70
N LEU A 121 13.36 1.53 -16.57
CA LEU A 121 12.32 2.45 -16.12
C LEU A 121 12.40 3.78 -16.90
N SER A 122 11.28 4.20 -17.46
CA SER A 122 11.20 5.39 -18.32
C SER A 122 9.97 6.24 -17.99
N PHE A 123 9.90 7.45 -18.57
CA PHE A 123 8.73 8.30 -18.42
C PHE A 123 7.46 7.73 -19.04
N ARG A 124 7.57 6.74 -19.95
CA ARG A 124 6.41 6.04 -20.53
C ARG A 124 5.73 5.14 -19.51
N ASP A 125 6.43 4.79 -18.43
CA ASP A 125 5.93 3.91 -17.37
C ASP A 125 5.21 4.68 -16.24
N LEU A 126 5.20 6.03 -16.28
CA LEU A 126 4.50 6.85 -15.28
C LEU A 126 3.04 6.44 -15.04
N PRO A 127 2.23 6.07 -16.07
CA PRO A 127 0.87 5.60 -15.82
C PRO A 127 0.79 4.40 -14.88
N THR A 128 1.79 3.51 -14.86
CA THR A 128 1.79 2.32 -13.99
C THR A 128 1.78 2.67 -12.51
N PHE A 129 2.34 3.82 -12.10
CA PHE A 129 2.39 4.26 -10.71
C PHE A 129 1.02 4.59 -10.11
N ILE A 130 0.07 4.98 -10.96
CA ILE A 130 -1.27 5.41 -10.52
C ILE A 130 -2.34 4.34 -10.72
N VAL A 131 -2.08 3.29 -11.51
CA VAL A 131 -3.07 2.24 -11.81
C VAL A 131 -3.60 1.59 -10.53
N TRP A 132 -2.73 1.09 -9.66
CA TRP A 132 -3.16 0.42 -8.44
C TRP A 132 -3.90 1.35 -7.45
N PRO A 133 -3.38 2.55 -7.14
CA PRO A 133 -4.11 3.56 -6.36
C PRO A 133 -5.49 3.90 -6.94
N CYS A 134 -5.62 4.09 -8.26
CA CYS A 134 -6.91 4.38 -8.90
C CYS A 134 -7.90 3.22 -8.76
N VAL A 135 -7.44 1.98 -8.96
CA VAL A 135 -8.26 0.77 -8.77
C VAL A 135 -8.76 0.70 -7.33
N TYR A 136 -7.89 0.95 -6.35
CA TYR A 136 -8.27 0.97 -4.95
C TYR A 136 -9.27 2.08 -4.63
N ILE A 137 -9.05 3.30 -5.13
CA ILE A 137 -9.96 4.43 -4.90
C ILE A 137 -11.37 4.10 -5.40
N ALA A 138 -11.47 3.58 -6.63
CA ALA A 138 -12.75 3.17 -7.20
C ALA A 138 -13.43 2.08 -6.34
N TYR A 139 -12.66 1.07 -5.93
CA TYR A 139 -13.13 0.00 -5.05
C TYR A 139 -13.64 0.52 -3.70
N ALA A 140 -12.85 1.34 -3.00
CA ALA A 140 -13.16 1.82 -1.66
C ALA A 140 -14.32 2.81 -1.65
N LEU A 141 -14.45 3.67 -2.68
CA LEU A 141 -15.61 4.55 -2.81
C LEU A 141 -16.88 3.77 -3.13
N ALA A 142 -16.84 2.82 -4.06
CA ALA A 142 -18.01 2.00 -4.40
C ALA A 142 -18.47 1.14 -3.21
N ARG A 143 -17.52 0.59 -2.45
CA ARG A 143 -17.83 -0.20 -1.26
C ARG A 143 -18.39 0.68 -0.14
N GLY A 144 -17.80 1.84 0.11
CA GLY A 144 -18.29 2.79 1.11
C GLY A 144 -19.67 3.36 0.76
N ASP A 145 -19.97 3.58 -0.52
CA ASP A 145 -21.31 3.98 -0.97
C ASP A 145 -22.35 2.88 -0.71
N ALA A 146 -21.96 1.61 -0.85
CA ALA A 146 -22.86 0.47 -0.64
C ALA A 146 -23.18 0.19 0.83
N ASP A 147 -22.23 0.38 1.75
CA ASP A 147 -22.38 0.01 3.16
C ASP A 147 -22.17 1.13 4.19
N GLY A 148 -21.87 2.35 3.73
CA GLY A 148 -21.65 3.52 4.57
C GLY A 148 -20.33 3.53 5.34
N ILE A 149 -19.44 2.57 5.12
CA ILE A 149 -18.19 2.43 5.89
C ILE A 149 -16.97 2.70 5.01
N TYR A 150 -16.39 3.89 5.19
CA TYR A 150 -15.16 4.29 4.50
C TYR A 150 -13.91 3.92 5.32
N PRO A 151 -12.82 3.49 4.67
CA PRO A 151 -11.62 3.04 5.38
C PRO A 151 -10.79 4.19 5.97
N TYR A 152 -10.94 5.41 5.45
CA TYR A 152 -10.11 6.55 5.84
C TYR A 152 -10.90 7.85 5.93
N PRO A 153 -10.64 8.71 6.94
CA PRO A 153 -11.36 9.98 7.10
C PRO A 153 -11.22 10.92 5.90
N PHE A 154 -10.10 10.88 5.19
CA PHE A 154 -9.85 11.76 4.05
C PHE A 154 -10.69 11.42 2.80
N MET A 155 -11.35 10.25 2.77
CA MET A 155 -12.22 9.84 1.67
C MET A 155 -13.65 9.53 2.10
N ASP A 156 -13.99 9.87 3.34
CA ASP A 156 -15.27 9.55 3.94
C ASP A 156 -16.37 10.49 3.44
N LEU A 157 -17.28 9.97 2.61
CA LEU A 157 -18.42 10.75 2.08
C LEU A 157 -19.58 10.86 3.08
N ALA A 158 -19.57 10.13 4.20
CA ALA A 158 -20.52 10.33 5.28
C ALA A 158 -20.18 11.59 6.10
N GLU A 159 -18.89 11.95 6.15
CA GLU A 159 -18.37 13.06 6.97
C GLU A 159 -17.88 14.26 6.14
N LYS A 160 -17.73 14.11 4.81
CA LYS A 160 -17.18 15.14 3.92
C LYS A 160 -18.01 15.30 2.66
N THR A 161 -17.96 16.50 2.09
CA THR A 161 -18.57 16.76 0.78
C THR A 161 -17.81 16.00 -0.33
N PRO A 162 -18.49 15.66 -1.45
CA PRO A 162 -17.83 15.05 -2.60
C PRO A 162 -16.64 15.87 -3.13
N THR A 163 -16.72 17.20 -3.08
CA THR A 163 -15.65 18.11 -3.48
C THR A 163 -14.42 17.96 -2.59
N GLU A 164 -14.59 17.92 -1.26
CA GLU A 164 -13.47 17.74 -0.32
C GLU A 164 -12.80 16.38 -0.51
N VAL A 165 -13.59 15.32 -0.66
CA VAL A 165 -13.05 13.97 -0.95
C VAL A 165 -12.28 13.98 -2.27
N ALA A 166 -12.82 14.59 -3.33
CA ALA A 166 -12.14 14.69 -4.62
C ALA A 166 -10.82 15.44 -4.51
N ILE A 167 -10.76 16.55 -3.77
CA ILE A 167 -9.54 17.33 -3.54
C ILE A 167 -8.50 16.49 -2.77
N ASN A 168 -8.90 15.80 -1.71
CA ASN A 168 -7.99 14.96 -0.92
C ASN A 168 -7.39 13.84 -1.78
N LEU A 169 -8.23 13.14 -2.53
CA LEU A 169 -7.80 12.06 -3.42
C LEU A 169 -6.89 12.60 -4.54
N ALA A 170 -7.24 13.74 -5.15
CA ALA A 170 -6.40 14.38 -6.15
C ALA A 170 -5.02 14.77 -5.57
N GLY A 171 -4.96 15.27 -4.34
CA GLY A 171 -3.70 15.56 -3.64
C GLY A 171 -2.80 14.32 -3.52
N LEU A 172 -3.37 13.17 -3.11
CA LEU A 172 -2.63 11.90 -3.05
C LEU A 172 -2.16 11.45 -4.44
N MET A 173 -2.98 11.62 -5.48
CA MET A 173 -2.59 11.29 -6.85
C MET A 173 -1.45 12.18 -7.36
N VAL A 174 -1.46 13.47 -7.05
CA VAL A 174 -0.36 14.39 -7.38
C VAL A 174 0.94 13.95 -6.69
N VAL A 175 0.88 13.59 -5.40
CA VAL A 175 2.04 13.05 -4.67
C VAL A 175 2.60 11.80 -5.35
N LEU A 176 1.74 10.89 -5.79
CA LEU A 176 2.15 9.68 -6.52
C LEU A 176 2.77 9.99 -7.88
N VAL A 177 2.21 10.93 -8.65
CA VAL A 177 2.79 11.32 -9.95
C VAL A 177 4.16 11.97 -9.76
N ILE A 178 4.31 12.88 -8.79
CA ILE A 178 5.60 13.49 -8.45
C ILE A 178 6.59 12.43 -8.00
N GLY A 179 6.18 11.51 -7.11
CA GLY A 179 7.01 10.40 -6.66
C GLY A 179 7.43 9.49 -7.81
N GLY A 180 6.53 9.20 -8.75
CA GLY A 180 6.85 8.41 -9.96
C GLY A 180 7.89 9.11 -10.84
N ILE A 181 7.77 10.42 -11.03
CA ILE A 181 8.77 11.23 -11.74
C ILE A 181 10.13 11.14 -11.03
N ILE A 182 10.17 11.27 -9.70
CA ILE A 182 11.40 11.13 -8.90
C ILE A 182 12.02 9.74 -9.06
N PHE A 183 11.22 8.68 -9.01
CA PHE A 183 11.68 7.30 -9.22
C PHE A 183 12.31 7.11 -10.61
N VAL A 184 11.65 7.60 -11.66
CA VAL A 184 12.17 7.54 -13.03
C VAL A 184 13.47 8.34 -13.15
N LEU A 185 13.53 9.54 -12.60
CA LEU A 185 14.75 10.37 -12.62
C LEU A 185 15.89 9.67 -11.88
N PHE A 186 15.64 9.19 -10.66
CA PHE A 186 16.63 8.46 -9.85
C PHE A 186 17.16 7.23 -10.60
N ALA A 187 16.27 6.44 -11.20
CA ALA A 187 16.65 5.27 -11.98
C ALA A 187 17.58 5.62 -13.16
N ARG A 188 17.37 6.76 -13.80
CA ARG A 188 18.22 7.25 -14.90
C ARG A 188 19.58 7.79 -14.45
N PHE A 189 19.73 8.22 -13.20
CA PHE A 189 21.00 8.68 -12.64
C PHE A 189 21.81 7.54 -12.03
N ALA A 190 21.17 6.63 -11.30
CA ALA A 190 21.83 5.55 -10.57
C ALA A 190 22.43 4.46 -11.48
N ASP A 191 21.92 4.33 -12.72
CA ASP A 191 22.37 3.32 -13.68
C ASP A 191 23.21 3.92 -14.84
N ARG A 192 23.76 5.12 -14.67
CA ARG A 192 24.83 5.69 -15.52
C ARG A 192 26.19 5.24 -15.02
#